data_AF-A0A1F7FNH3-F1
#
_entry.id   AF-A0A1F7FNH3-F1
#
_cell.length_a   1.000
_cell.length_b   1.000
_cell.length_c   1.000
_cell.angle_alpha   90.00
_cell.angle_beta   90.00
_cell.angle_gamma   90.00
#
_symmetry.space_group_name_H-M   'P 1'
#
loop_
_entity.id
_entity.type
_entity.pdbx_description
1 polymer ?
#
loop_
_entity_poly.entity_id
_entity_poly.type
_entity_poly.pdbx_seq_one_letter_code
_entity_poly.pdbx_strand_id
1 'polypeptide(L)'
;MLFCHAGCEVKIALLDNGHEWVSESAIRQISGSAPLTATHRPGWFFSQQQFDLAIAVSPASLTQQLLQARLTSDPIIEFILKKSPMLWLLQDPGQIPAEHEDADNQLVFRALPAQPQQLSPFYQKIFAECIAWLAARRRLNRKTFWLNYQVPEPLKVIANNRPTWLARFDRALQGCGLGTSEDGIEADLVISAYDGPQFDADNRLVFVEPTLPERSKHSNGTLFVVFVAPEIDLNTLTADKNLFLVQRCNNALHVADSHGIRVIPDLTGQCCYTRFCSQLITHLSRATHGREQQS
;
A
#
# COMPACT_ATOMS: atom_id res chain seq x y z
N MET A 1 7.17 -7.72 22.60
CA MET A 1 6.38 -8.82 23.21
C MET A 1 5.04 -9.05 22.50
N LEU A 2 4.21 -8.03 22.23
CA LEU A 2 2.88 -8.21 21.60
C LEU A 2 2.91 -9.09 20.33
N PHE A 3 3.84 -8.84 19.40
CA PHE A 3 4.00 -9.64 18.18
C PHE A 3 4.37 -11.11 18.46
N CYS A 4 5.30 -11.37 19.39
CA CYS A 4 5.66 -12.75 19.75
C CYS A 4 4.46 -13.50 20.34
N HIS A 5 3.67 -12.85 21.22
CA HIS A 5 2.45 -13.45 21.79
C HIS A 5 1.33 -13.68 20.76
N ALA A 6 1.31 -12.90 19.68
CA ALA A 6 0.42 -13.11 18.54
C ALA A 6 0.88 -14.26 17.62
N GLY A 7 1.95 -14.97 17.96
CA GLY A 7 2.50 -16.06 17.15
C GLY A 7 3.36 -15.61 15.98
N CYS A 8 3.77 -14.34 15.91
CA CYS A 8 4.70 -13.86 14.90
C CYS A 8 6.13 -14.26 15.27
N GLU A 9 6.90 -14.72 14.29
CA GLU A 9 8.35 -14.77 14.41
C GLU A 9 8.90 -13.34 14.28
N VAL A 10 9.62 -12.87 15.29
CA VAL A 10 10.16 -11.51 15.34
C VAL A 10 11.68 -11.57 15.26
N LYS A 11 12.26 -10.86 14.29
CA LYS A 11 13.70 -10.59 14.22
C LYS A 11 13.94 -9.11 14.51
N ILE A 12 14.99 -8.83 15.28
CA ILE A 12 15.28 -7.48 15.75
C ILE A 12 16.60 -7.03 15.13
N ALA A 13 16.63 -5.81 14.61
CA ALA A 13 17.84 -5.13 14.19
C ALA A 13 18.01 -3.85 15.01
N LEU A 14 19.24 -3.52 15.39
CA LEU A 14 19.59 -2.32 16.15
C LEU A 14 20.33 -1.34 15.25
N LEU A 15 19.69 -0.21 14.98
CA LEU A 15 20.22 0.92 14.24
C LEU A 15 20.94 1.88 15.19
N ASP A 16 21.77 2.78 14.65
CA ASP A 16 22.27 3.98 15.36
C ASP A 16 22.91 3.70 16.73
N ASN A 17 23.73 2.65 16.81
CA ASN A 17 24.34 2.19 18.07
C ASN A 17 23.32 1.78 19.16
N GLY A 18 22.11 1.37 18.80
CA GLY A 18 21.09 0.89 19.75
C GLY A 18 21.53 -0.28 20.64
N HIS A 19 22.61 -0.97 20.27
CA HIS A 19 23.26 -2.00 21.09
C HIS A 19 23.90 -1.46 22.38
N GLU A 20 24.15 -0.14 22.47
CA GLU A 20 24.60 0.52 23.70
C GLU A 20 23.47 0.70 24.72
N TRP A 21 22.22 0.76 24.23
CA TRP A 21 21.03 1.06 25.02
C TRP A 21 20.26 -0.20 25.44
N VAL A 22 20.41 -1.28 24.68
CA VAL A 22 19.69 -2.54 24.89
C VAL A 22 20.65 -3.71 24.84
N SER A 23 20.63 -4.56 25.86
CA SER A 23 21.48 -5.74 25.89
C SER A 23 21.03 -6.82 24.89
N GLU A 24 22.00 -7.50 24.28
CA GLU A 24 21.74 -8.65 23.41
C GLU A 24 20.94 -9.75 24.13
N SER A 25 21.22 -9.98 25.42
CA SER A 25 20.52 -10.99 26.22
C SER A 25 19.03 -10.71 26.35
N ALA A 26 18.63 -9.45 26.57
CA ALA A 26 17.22 -9.07 26.62
C ALA A 26 16.52 -9.28 25.28
N ILE A 27 17.19 -8.97 24.17
CA ILE A 27 16.65 -9.19 22.82
C ILE A 27 16.47 -10.68 22.55
N ARG A 28 17.45 -11.52 22.90
CA ARG A 28 17.35 -12.98 22.75
C ARG A 28 16.21 -13.57 23.56
N GLN A 29 15.98 -13.07 24.78
CA GLN A 29 14.84 -13.51 25.61
C GLN A 29 13.49 -13.19 24.97
N ILE A 30 13.36 -12.04 24.29
CA ILE A 30 12.09 -11.61 23.68
C ILE A 30 11.85 -12.25 22.31
N SER A 31 12.89 -12.34 21.47
CA SER A 31 12.79 -12.73 20.05
C SER A 31 13.27 -14.15 19.75
N GLY A 32 13.95 -14.80 20.70
CA GLY A 32 14.59 -16.09 20.49
C GLY A 32 15.80 -16.06 19.54
N SER A 33 16.28 -14.88 19.15
CA SER A 33 17.38 -14.71 18.19
C SER A 33 18.30 -13.56 18.57
N ALA A 34 19.56 -13.58 18.11
CA ALA A 34 20.44 -12.43 18.28
C ALA A 34 19.98 -11.26 17.40
N PRO A 35 20.19 -10.01 17.84
CA PRO A 35 19.94 -8.85 17.01
C PRO A 35 20.91 -8.80 15.82
N LEU A 36 20.45 -8.23 14.72
CA LEU A 36 21.33 -7.69 13.69
C LEU A 36 21.86 -6.34 14.17
N THR A 37 23.17 -6.13 14.11
CA THR A 37 23.81 -4.85 14.41
C THR A 37 24.80 -4.52 13.28
N ALA A 38 25.37 -3.31 13.29
CA ALA A 38 26.38 -2.92 12.30
C ALA A 38 27.61 -3.85 12.31
N THR A 39 27.93 -4.45 13.47
CA THR A 39 29.11 -5.29 13.69
C THR A 39 28.79 -6.78 13.80
N HIS A 40 27.52 -7.17 13.99
CA HIS A 40 27.12 -8.57 14.17
C HIS A 40 25.98 -8.97 13.23
N ARG A 41 26.19 -10.04 12.46
CA ARG A 41 25.21 -10.63 11.54
C ARG A 41 24.74 -11.99 12.08
N PRO A 42 23.51 -12.09 12.62
CA PRO A 42 22.97 -13.33 13.16
C PRO A 42 22.61 -14.32 12.04
N GLY A 43 22.45 -15.61 12.37
CA GLY A 43 22.17 -16.65 11.37
C GLY A 43 20.96 -16.39 10.46
N TRP A 44 19.92 -15.74 10.99
CA TRP A 44 18.73 -15.37 10.21
C TRP A 44 19.01 -14.30 9.13
N PHE A 45 20.09 -13.52 9.25
CA PHE A 45 20.53 -12.56 8.22
C PHE A 45 20.83 -13.27 6.89
N PHE A 46 21.37 -14.49 6.96
CA PHE A 46 21.74 -15.28 5.79
C PHE A 46 20.60 -16.17 5.27
N SER A 47 19.45 -16.18 5.95
CA SER A 47 18.28 -16.94 5.49
C SER A 47 17.76 -16.37 4.17
N GLN A 48 17.26 -17.23 3.29
CA GLN A 48 16.58 -16.80 2.05
C GLN A 48 15.15 -16.32 2.30
N GLN A 49 14.59 -16.58 3.47
CA GLN A 49 13.24 -16.16 3.84
C GLN A 49 13.11 -14.63 3.79
N GLN A 50 11.97 -14.17 3.28
CA GLN A 50 11.57 -12.75 3.31
C GLN A 50 10.77 -12.46 4.58
N PHE A 51 10.81 -11.21 5.03
CA PHE A 51 9.94 -10.74 6.10
C PHE A 51 8.59 -10.34 5.54
N ASP A 52 7.51 -10.70 6.23
CA ASP A 52 6.17 -10.26 5.83
C ASP A 52 6.02 -8.73 6.00
N LEU A 53 6.64 -8.15 7.03
CA LEU A 53 6.58 -6.73 7.39
C LEU A 53 7.83 -6.34 8.19
N ALA A 54 8.33 -5.12 7.97
CA ALA A 54 9.34 -4.50 8.82
C ALA A 54 8.81 -3.22 9.47
N ILE A 55 9.27 -2.94 10.69
CA ILE A 55 8.92 -1.74 11.44
C ILE A 55 10.22 -1.16 12.01
N ALA A 56 10.52 0.10 11.66
CA ALA A 56 11.59 0.85 12.30
C ALA A 56 10.98 1.93 13.21
N VAL A 57 11.57 2.10 14.39
CA VAL A 57 11.10 3.04 15.40
C VAL A 57 12.20 4.06 15.66
N SER A 58 11.90 5.33 15.38
CA SER A 58 12.79 6.49 15.52
C SER A 58 14.21 6.27 14.97
N PRO A 59 14.38 5.84 13.70
CA PRO A 59 15.71 5.70 13.10
C PRO A 59 16.35 7.07 12.91
N ALA A 60 17.36 7.41 13.71
CA ALA A 60 18.04 8.69 13.67
C ALA A 60 18.89 8.86 12.39
N SER A 61 19.40 7.75 11.83
CA SER A 61 20.13 7.74 10.55
C SER A 61 19.25 7.97 9.32
N LEU A 62 17.93 7.83 9.43
CA LEU A 62 17.01 8.01 8.30
C LEU A 62 16.44 9.42 8.28
N THR A 63 17.24 10.37 7.80
CA THR A 63 16.75 11.72 7.55
C THR A 63 15.86 11.75 6.30
N GLN A 64 14.98 12.76 6.26
CA GLN A 64 14.13 13.05 5.10
C GLN A 64 14.92 13.05 3.77
N GLN A 65 16.11 13.65 3.75
CA GLN A 65 16.94 13.78 2.54
C GLN A 65 17.50 12.42 2.06
N LEU A 66 17.88 11.54 2.98
CA LEU A 66 18.44 10.23 2.64
C LEU A 66 17.36 9.27 2.11
N LEU A 67 16.15 9.34 2.69
CA LEU A 67 14.99 8.60 2.19
C LEU A 67 14.55 9.09 0.81
N GLN A 68 14.55 10.41 0.57
CA GLN A 68 14.23 11.01 -0.73
C GLN A 68 15.26 10.67 -1.81
N ALA A 69 16.54 10.67 -1.47
CA ALA A 69 17.62 10.36 -2.42
C ALA A 69 17.82 8.85 -2.67
N ARG A 70 17.10 7.97 -1.95
CA ARG A 70 17.35 6.52 -1.89
C ARG A 70 18.79 6.17 -1.52
N LEU A 71 19.44 7.05 -0.78
CA LEU A 71 20.81 6.90 -0.31
C LEU A 71 20.73 6.54 1.17
N THR A 72 20.37 5.29 1.48
CA THR A 72 20.51 4.82 2.86
C THR A 72 21.92 4.28 3.02
N SER A 73 22.84 5.05 3.59
CA SER A 73 24.20 4.55 3.87
C SER A 73 24.24 3.50 5.00
N ASP A 74 23.09 3.19 5.61
CA ASP A 74 22.97 2.17 6.64
C ASP A 74 22.73 0.77 6.01
N PRO A 75 23.68 -0.17 6.15
CA PRO A 75 23.58 -1.52 5.58
C PRO A 75 22.45 -2.36 6.18
N ILE A 76 21.98 -2.03 7.39
CA ILE A 76 20.85 -2.70 8.03
C ILE A 76 19.55 -2.28 7.33
N ILE A 77 19.39 -0.99 7.03
CA ILE A 77 18.21 -0.50 6.32
C ILE A 77 18.18 -1.05 4.90
N GLU A 78 19.30 -1.04 4.17
CA GLU A 78 19.36 -1.65 2.85
C GLU A 78 18.97 -3.12 2.86
N PHE A 79 19.43 -3.87 3.88
CA PHE A 79 19.05 -5.26 4.05
C PHE A 79 17.54 -5.41 4.31
N ILE A 80 16.96 -4.58 5.18
CA ILE A 80 15.52 -4.60 5.49
C ILE A 80 14.69 -4.31 4.24
N LEU A 81 15.04 -3.29 3.46
CA LEU A 81 14.34 -2.93 2.21
C LEU A 81 14.44 -4.03 1.15
N LYS A 82 15.57 -4.78 1.12
CA LYS A 82 15.70 -5.95 0.24
C LYS A 82 14.89 -7.16 0.70
N LYS A 83 14.67 -7.30 2.01
CA LYS A 83 14.06 -8.49 2.63
C LYS A 83 12.59 -8.35 2.97
N SER A 84 12.08 -7.13 3.07
CA SER A 84 10.71 -6.86 3.42
C SER A 84 10.01 -6.11 2.28
N PRO A 85 8.77 -6.50 1.93
CA PRO A 85 7.98 -5.82 0.91
C PRO A 85 7.49 -4.44 1.39
N MET A 86 7.52 -4.18 2.71
CA MET A 86 7.03 -2.95 3.29
C MET A 86 7.75 -2.63 4.61
N LEU A 87 8.18 -1.38 4.75
CA LEU A 87 8.83 -0.84 5.94
C LEU A 87 7.98 0.29 6.53
N TRP A 88 7.48 0.07 7.75
CA TRP A 88 6.77 1.10 8.50
C TRP A 88 7.77 1.90 9.32
N LEU A 89 7.86 3.20 9.05
CA LEU A 89 8.74 4.13 9.73
C LEU A 89 7.92 4.91 10.76
N LEU A 90 8.07 4.57 12.03
CA LEU A 90 7.52 5.33 13.15
C LEU A 90 8.55 6.39 13.54
N GLN A 91 8.33 7.66 13.22
CA GLN A 91 9.33 8.72 13.45
C GLN A 91 8.71 10.06 13.82
N ASP A 92 9.53 11.00 14.26
CA ASP A 92 9.07 12.32 14.64
C ASP A 92 8.41 13.04 13.45
N PRO A 93 7.31 13.80 13.68
CA PRO A 93 6.58 14.47 12.60
C PRO A 93 7.48 15.36 11.73
N GLY A 94 8.48 16.03 12.33
CA GLY A 94 9.40 16.92 11.63
C GLY A 94 10.41 16.20 10.72
N GLN A 95 10.53 14.87 10.82
CA GLN A 95 11.41 14.05 9.99
C GLN A 95 10.67 13.36 8.83
N ILE A 96 9.33 13.44 8.81
CA ILE A 96 8.54 12.84 7.73
C ILE A 96 8.70 13.69 6.46
N PRO A 97 9.13 13.07 5.34
CA PRO A 97 9.24 13.79 4.09
C PRO A 97 7.93 14.48 3.71
N ALA A 98 8.04 15.72 3.26
CA ALA A 98 7.01 16.31 2.42
C ALA A 98 6.78 15.39 1.22
N GLU A 99 5.52 15.23 0.81
CA GLU A 99 5.20 14.34 -0.29
C GLU A 99 5.83 14.86 -1.59
N HIS A 100 6.51 13.96 -2.27
CA HIS A 100 7.03 14.15 -3.62
C HIS A 100 6.62 12.93 -4.46
N GLU A 101 6.53 13.11 -5.77
CA GLU A 101 6.17 12.05 -6.72
C GLU A 101 7.11 10.83 -6.63
N ASP A 102 8.31 11.00 -6.08
CA ASP A 102 9.37 9.99 -5.97
C ASP A 102 9.39 9.19 -4.64
N ALA A 103 8.44 9.41 -3.73
CA ALA A 103 8.40 8.71 -2.45
C ALA A 103 8.33 7.18 -2.66
N ASP A 104 9.20 6.43 -1.98
CA ASP A 104 9.26 4.98 -2.11
C ASP A 104 7.98 4.32 -1.55
N ASN A 105 7.29 3.56 -2.40
CA ASN A 105 6.03 2.91 -2.08
C ASN A 105 6.17 1.77 -1.06
N GLN A 106 7.39 1.29 -0.82
CA GLN A 106 7.67 0.35 0.26
C GLN A 106 7.64 1.02 1.64
N LEU A 107 7.75 2.35 1.69
CA LEU A 107 7.80 3.11 2.94
C LEU A 107 6.41 3.57 3.36
N VAL A 108 6.07 3.30 4.62
CA VAL A 108 4.84 3.78 5.25
C VAL A 108 5.22 4.60 6.47
N PHE A 109 4.95 5.89 6.45
CA PHE A 109 5.30 6.77 7.55
C PHE A 109 4.17 6.84 8.59
N ARG A 110 4.56 6.87 9.86
CA ARG A 110 3.68 7.06 11.01
C ARG A 110 4.33 8.04 11.97
N ALA A 111 3.67 9.17 12.19
CA ALA A 111 4.12 10.17 13.13
C ALA A 111 4.06 9.63 14.57
N LEU A 112 5.20 9.65 15.26
CA LEU A 112 5.25 9.42 16.69
C LEU A 112 4.52 10.55 17.43
N PRO A 113 3.75 10.25 18.48
CA PRO A 113 3.12 11.28 19.28
C PRO A 113 4.16 12.05 20.09
N ALA A 114 4.04 13.38 20.11
CA ALA A 114 4.97 14.24 20.86
C ALA A 114 4.86 14.08 22.39
N GLN A 115 3.71 13.64 22.89
CA GLN A 115 3.47 13.49 24.33
C GLN A 115 3.73 12.04 24.77
N PRO A 116 4.61 11.79 25.78
CA PRO A 116 4.94 10.43 26.23
C PRO A 116 3.72 9.60 26.66
N GLN A 117 2.72 10.23 27.27
CA GLN A 117 1.46 9.60 27.69
C GLN A 117 0.65 8.97 26.53
N GLN A 118 0.88 9.41 25.30
CA GLN A 118 0.21 8.90 24.10
C GLN A 118 0.97 7.73 23.45
N LEU A 119 2.20 7.42 23.89
CA LEU A 119 3.00 6.36 23.27
C LEU A 119 2.38 4.97 23.43
N SER A 120 1.87 4.64 24.62
CA SER A 120 1.24 3.34 24.87
C SER A 120 0.02 3.09 23.96
N PRO A 121 -1.01 3.97 23.93
CA PRO A 121 -2.16 3.77 23.02
C PRO A 121 -1.74 3.83 21.55
N PHE A 122 -0.72 4.63 21.20
CA PHE A 122 -0.16 4.66 19.85
C PHE A 122 0.43 3.30 19.45
N TYR A 123 1.31 2.71 20.25
CA TYR A 123 1.91 1.40 19.93
C TYR A 123 0.88 0.27 19.90
N GLN A 124 -0.16 0.33 20.73
CA GLN A 124 -1.28 -0.62 20.67
C GLN A 124 -2.03 -0.49 19.33
N LYS A 125 -2.29 0.75 18.88
CA LYS A 125 -2.89 1.01 17.57
C LYS A 125 -2.00 0.49 16.43
N ILE A 126 -0.70 0.79 16.46
CA ILE A 126 0.25 0.29 15.45
C ILE A 126 0.26 -1.24 15.43
N PHE A 127 0.34 -1.89 16.59
CA PHE A 127 0.26 -3.34 16.68
C PHE A 127 -1.03 -3.90 16.05
N ALA A 128 -2.19 -3.33 16.37
CA ALA A 128 -3.47 -3.75 15.80
C ALA A 128 -3.51 -3.57 14.28
N GLU A 129 -3.01 -2.44 13.77
CA GLU A 129 -2.89 -2.19 12.33
C GLU A 129 -1.97 -3.19 11.65
N CYS A 130 -0.80 -3.50 12.23
CA CYS A 130 0.13 -4.48 11.68
C CYS A 130 -0.46 -5.89 11.63
N ILE A 131 -1.13 -6.34 12.70
CA ILE A 131 -1.78 -7.65 12.72
C ILE A 131 -2.92 -7.74 11.69
N ALA A 132 -3.74 -6.70 11.59
CA ALA A 132 -4.80 -6.63 10.59
C ALA A 132 -4.21 -6.70 9.17
N TRP A 133 -3.14 -5.95 8.91
CA TRP A 133 -2.45 -5.95 7.63
C TRP A 133 -1.83 -7.32 7.30
N LEU A 134 -1.12 -7.94 8.23
CA LEU A 134 -0.53 -9.28 8.06
C LEU A 134 -1.60 -10.34 7.79
N ALA A 135 -2.70 -10.31 8.56
CA ALA A 135 -3.81 -11.23 8.37
C ALA A 135 -4.46 -11.05 7.00
N ALA A 136 -4.65 -9.80 6.57
CA ALA A 136 -5.22 -9.49 5.27
C ALA A 136 -4.30 -9.93 4.13
N ARG A 137 -3.00 -9.62 4.20
CA ARG A 137 -2.00 -10.04 3.22
C ARG A 137 -1.98 -11.57 3.04
N ARG A 138 -1.99 -12.33 4.14
CA ARG A 138 -2.05 -13.81 4.07
C ARG A 138 -3.29 -14.32 3.32
N ARG A 139 -4.45 -13.68 3.53
CA ARG A 139 -5.70 -14.01 2.80
C ARG A 139 -5.62 -13.64 1.32
N LEU A 140 -4.86 -12.59 1.00
CA LEU A 140 -4.70 -12.07 -0.36
C LEU A 140 -3.58 -12.69 -1.17
N ASN A 141 -2.70 -13.52 -0.60
CA ASN A 141 -1.57 -14.12 -1.33
C ASN A 141 -1.97 -14.96 -2.57
N ARG A 142 -3.26 -15.27 -2.76
CA ARG A 142 -3.79 -15.96 -3.95
C ARG A 142 -4.65 -15.06 -4.84
N LYS A 143 -4.87 -13.81 -4.44
CA LYS A 143 -5.73 -12.86 -5.12
C LYS A 143 -4.92 -12.09 -6.16
N THR A 144 -5.53 -11.89 -7.31
CA THR A 144 -4.87 -11.18 -8.42
C THR A 144 -5.62 -9.91 -8.80
N PHE A 145 -4.89 -8.94 -9.35
CA PHE A 145 -5.47 -7.76 -9.96
C PHE A 145 -5.07 -7.64 -11.43
N TRP A 146 -5.95 -7.06 -12.22
CA TRP A 146 -5.69 -6.69 -13.61
C TRP A 146 -5.89 -5.19 -13.76
N LEU A 147 -4.84 -4.50 -14.19
CA LEU A 147 -4.82 -3.05 -14.38
C LEU A 147 -4.81 -2.71 -15.87
N ASN A 148 -5.93 -2.19 -16.35
CA ASN A 148 -6.12 -1.78 -17.72
C ASN A 148 -6.01 -0.27 -17.88
N TYR A 149 -4.98 0.17 -18.60
CA TYR A 149 -4.83 1.55 -19.02
C TYR A 149 -4.75 1.58 -20.54
N GLN A 150 -5.88 1.85 -21.19
CA GLN A 150 -6.01 1.93 -22.64
C GLN A 150 -6.38 3.36 -23.03
N VAL A 151 -5.41 4.08 -23.57
CA VAL A 151 -5.64 5.38 -24.19
C VAL A 151 -6.33 5.14 -25.55
N PRO A 152 -7.40 5.89 -25.88
CA PRO A 152 -8.04 5.84 -27.19
C PRO A 152 -7.01 5.99 -28.31
N GLU A 153 -7.14 5.17 -29.37
CA GLU A 153 -6.16 5.10 -30.47
C GLU A 153 -5.74 6.46 -31.03
N PRO A 154 -6.69 7.40 -31.29
CA PRO A 154 -6.32 8.71 -31.84
C PRO A 154 -5.48 9.58 -30.89
N LEU A 155 -5.52 9.30 -29.58
CA LEU A 155 -4.80 10.06 -28.55
C LEU A 155 -3.45 9.47 -28.19
N LYS A 156 -3.15 8.23 -28.61
CA LYS A 156 -1.87 7.57 -28.31
C LYS A 156 -0.66 8.35 -28.83
N VAL A 157 -0.81 9.08 -29.94
CA VAL A 157 0.28 9.90 -30.52
C VAL A 157 0.71 11.03 -29.58
N ILE A 158 -0.22 11.54 -28.77
CA ILE A 158 -0.02 12.71 -27.89
C ILE A 158 0.21 12.26 -26.44
N ALA A 159 -0.43 11.17 -26.01
CA ALA A 159 -0.40 10.64 -24.66
C ALA A 159 0.18 9.22 -24.62
N ASN A 160 1.33 9.00 -25.27
CA ASN A 160 1.95 7.67 -25.36
C ASN A 160 2.55 7.18 -24.04
N ASN A 161 2.86 8.10 -23.12
CA ASN A 161 3.48 7.76 -21.85
C ASN A 161 2.42 7.40 -20.81
N ARG A 162 2.60 6.25 -20.16
CA ARG A 162 1.81 5.90 -18.98
C ARG A 162 2.04 6.95 -17.88
N PRO A 163 0.98 7.51 -17.29
CA PRO A 163 1.15 8.50 -16.22
C PRO A 163 1.79 7.87 -14.98
N THR A 164 2.61 8.67 -14.29
CA THR A 164 3.43 8.25 -13.15
C THR A 164 2.59 7.68 -12.00
N TRP A 165 1.38 8.19 -11.81
CA TRP A 165 0.47 7.72 -10.76
C TRP A 165 0.06 6.25 -10.93
N LEU A 166 -0.02 5.73 -12.15
CA LEU A 166 -0.35 4.31 -12.38
C LEU A 166 0.73 3.40 -11.81
N ALA A 167 1.99 3.76 -12.00
CA ALA A 167 3.11 3.01 -11.43
C ALA A 167 3.09 3.05 -9.90
N ARG A 168 2.62 4.15 -9.30
CA ARG A 168 2.41 4.26 -7.84
C ARG A 168 1.29 3.34 -7.38
N PHE A 169 0.16 3.33 -8.09
CA PHE A 169 -0.99 2.50 -7.75
C PHE A 169 -0.71 1.01 -7.92
N ASP A 170 -0.09 0.60 -9.03
CA ASP A 170 0.36 -0.77 -9.31
C ASP A 170 1.27 -1.30 -8.20
N ARG A 171 2.30 -0.53 -7.83
CA ARG A 171 3.20 -0.89 -6.72
C ARG A 171 2.48 -0.93 -5.38
N ALA A 172 1.52 -0.04 -5.13
CA ALA A 172 0.74 -0.07 -3.89
C ALA A 172 -0.11 -1.35 -3.79
N LEU A 173 -0.72 -1.81 -4.90
CA LEU A 173 -1.47 -3.06 -4.95
C LEU A 173 -0.57 -4.29 -4.72
N GLN A 174 0.60 -4.31 -5.35
CA GLN A 174 1.60 -5.38 -5.14
C GLN A 174 2.15 -5.36 -3.71
N GLY A 175 2.43 -4.18 -3.15
CA GLY A 175 2.85 -4.01 -1.75
C GLY A 175 1.83 -4.54 -0.75
N CYS A 176 0.56 -4.56 -1.14
CA CYS A 176 -0.56 -5.14 -0.39
C CYS A 176 -0.68 -6.67 -0.51
N GLY A 177 0.15 -7.30 -1.34
CA GLY A 177 0.21 -8.76 -1.53
C GLY A 177 -0.68 -9.29 -2.65
N LEU A 178 -1.23 -8.43 -3.51
CA LEU A 178 -1.98 -8.88 -4.70
C LEU A 178 -1.00 -9.24 -5.83
N GLY A 179 -1.23 -10.37 -6.48
CA GLY A 179 -0.51 -10.75 -7.71
C GLY A 179 -1.06 -10.03 -8.93
N THR A 180 -0.27 -9.90 -9.99
CA THR A 180 -0.74 -9.39 -11.29
C THR A 180 -1.36 -10.53 -12.10
N SER A 181 -2.55 -10.29 -12.67
CA SER A 181 -3.16 -11.17 -13.67
C SER A 181 -2.85 -10.68 -15.07
N GLU A 182 -2.66 -11.59 -16.01
CA GLU A 182 -2.56 -11.27 -17.45
C GLU A 182 -3.95 -11.07 -18.08
N ASP A 183 -4.97 -11.75 -17.54
CA ASP A 183 -6.37 -11.65 -17.98
C ASP A 183 -7.26 -10.98 -16.91
N GLY A 184 -8.05 -10.01 -17.34
CA GLY A 184 -9.03 -9.34 -16.49
C GLY A 184 -10.23 -10.21 -16.10
N ILE A 185 -10.53 -11.25 -16.87
CA ILE A 185 -11.64 -12.17 -16.58
C ILE A 185 -11.36 -13.00 -15.33
N GLU A 186 -10.14 -13.48 -15.18
CA GLU A 186 -9.70 -14.33 -14.07
C GLU A 186 -9.30 -13.54 -12.82
N ALA A 187 -9.19 -12.20 -12.92
CA ALA A 187 -8.75 -11.37 -11.82
C ALA A 187 -9.83 -11.20 -10.72
N ASP A 188 -9.38 -11.16 -9.47
CA ASP A 188 -10.24 -10.82 -8.33
C ASP A 188 -10.51 -9.31 -8.22
N LEU A 189 -9.59 -8.50 -8.74
CA LEU A 189 -9.70 -7.04 -8.80
C LEU A 189 -9.44 -6.55 -10.23
N VAL A 190 -10.44 -5.93 -10.85
CA VAL A 190 -10.39 -5.41 -12.22
C VAL A 190 -10.38 -3.89 -12.16
N ILE A 191 -9.37 -3.27 -12.77
CA ILE A 191 -9.14 -1.84 -12.69
C ILE A 191 -9.15 -1.25 -14.10
N SER A 192 -10.13 -0.39 -14.39
CA SER A 192 -10.14 0.46 -15.58
C SER A 192 -9.59 1.82 -15.20
N ALA A 193 -8.37 2.13 -15.65
CA ALA A 193 -7.56 3.21 -15.11
C ALA A 193 -7.49 4.47 -16.00
N TYR A 194 -8.14 4.45 -17.17
CA TYR A 194 -8.15 5.59 -18.08
C TYR A 194 -9.23 6.60 -17.66
N ASP A 195 -8.81 7.80 -17.25
CA ASP A 195 -9.65 8.93 -16.82
C ASP A 195 -9.55 10.14 -17.76
N GLY A 196 -8.98 9.96 -18.96
CA GLY A 196 -8.74 11.03 -19.92
C GLY A 196 -9.91 11.32 -20.88
N PRO A 197 -9.79 12.37 -21.70
CA PRO A 197 -10.80 12.72 -22.69
C PRO A 197 -10.83 11.71 -23.84
N GLN A 198 -11.91 11.70 -24.61
CA GLN A 198 -12.05 10.93 -25.84
C GLN A 198 -12.45 11.86 -26.99
N PHE A 199 -12.35 11.38 -28.23
CA PHE A 199 -12.93 12.07 -29.37
C PHE A 199 -14.40 11.71 -29.52
N ASP A 200 -15.27 12.72 -29.60
CA ASP A 200 -16.65 12.52 -30.02
C ASP A 200 -16.76 12.31 -31.55
N ALA A 201 -18.00 12.15 -32.03
CA ALA A 201 -18.29 11.99 -33.46
C ALA A 201 -17.84 13.19 -34.32
N ASP A 202 -17.66 14.37 -33.70
CA ASP A 202 -17.24 15.61 -34.34
C ASP A 202 -15.72 15.87 -34.22
N ASN A 203 -14.95 14.87 -33.77
CA ASN A 203 -13.50 14.96 -33.49
C ASN A 203 -13.14 16.03 -32.44
N ARG A 204 -14.02 16.30 -31.48
CA ARG A 204 -13.74 17.17 -30.34
C ARG A 204 -13.32 16.36 -29.13
N LEU A 205 -12.40 16.91 -28.34
CA LEU A 205 -12.02 16.33 -27.06
C LEU A 205 -13.13 16.57 -26.05
N VAL A 206 -13.71 15.48 -25.55
CA VAL A 206 -14.78 15.49 -24.56
C VAL A 206 -14.48 14.48 -23.45
N PHE A 207 -14.94 14.78 -22.24
CA PHE A 207 -14.97 13.81 -21.16
C PHE A 207 -16.33 13.12 -21.17
N VAL A 208 -16.30 11.78 -21.21
CA VAL A 208 -17.49 10.95 -21.32
C VAL A 208 -17.57 10.00 -20.14
N GLU A 209 -18.80 9.65 -19.74
CA GLU A 209 -19.02 8.64 -18.72
C GLU A 209 -18.25 7.35 -19.04
N PRO A 210 -17.58 6.76 -18.05
CA PRO A 210 -16.71 5.62 -18.29
C PRO A 210 -17.55 4.39 -18.64
N THR A 211 -17.06 3.59 -19.58
CA THR A 211 -17.65 2.29 -19.88
C THR A 211 -17.50 1.36 -18.67
N LEU A 212 -18.63 0.93 -18.12
CA LEU A 212 -18.64 0.01 -16.98
C LEU A 212 -18.29 -1.42 -17.43
N PRO A 213 -17.52 -2.17 -16.63
CA PRO A 213 -17.10 -3.53 -16.98
C PRO A 213 -18.29 -4.51 -17.03
N GLU A 214 -18.26 -5.41 -18.01
CA GLU A 214 -19.28 -6.46 -18.19
C GLU A 214 -19.18 -7.56 -17.13
N ARG A 215 -19.88 -7.37 -16.01
CA ARG A 215 -19.75 -8.22 -14.82
C ARG A 215 -20.11 -9.69 -15.02
N SER A 216 -20.96 -10.00 -16.00
CA SER A 216 -21.37 -11.38 -16.32
C SER A 216 -20.22 -12.26 -16.78
N LYS A 217 -19.13 -11.67 -17.27
CA LYS A 217 -17.94 -12.39 -17.72
C LYS A 217 -16.96 -12.72 -16.60
N HIS A 218 -17.11 -12.15 -15.40
CA HIS A 218 -16.17 -12.29 -14.30
C HIS A 218 -16.66 -13.24 -13.21
N SER A 219 -15.74 -13.69 -12.36
CA SER A 219 -16.08 -14.56 -11.23
C SER A 219 -17.02 -13.87 -10.22
N ASN A 220 -17.89 -14.64 -9.57
CA ASN A 220 -18.77 -14.12 -8.52
C ASN A 220 -17.95 -13.54 -7.36
N GLY A 221 -18.02 -12.22 -7.17
CA GLY A 221 -17.28 -11.51 -6.12
C GLY A 221 -16.02 -10.78 -6.60
N THR A 222 -15.77 -10.72 -7.91
CA THR A 222 -14.77 -9.80 -8.49
C THR A 222 -15.11 -8.35 -8.12
N LEU A 223 -14.09 -7.61 -7.70
CA LEU A 223 -14.17 -6.21 -7.37
C LEU A 223 -13.74 -5.36 -8.58
N PHE A 224 -14.50 -4.31 -8.86
CA PHE A 224 -14.24 -3.41 -9.99
C PHE A 224 -13.88 -2.03 -9.47
N VAL A 225 -12.83 -1.45 -10.04
CA VAL A 225 -12.42 -0.06 -9.83
C VAL A 225 -12.41 0.63 -11.19
N VAL A 226 -13.17 1.70 -11.33
CA VAL A 226 -13.24 2.49 -12.57
C VAL A 226 -12.82 3.91 -12.25
N PHE A 227 -11.72 4.35 -12.87
CA PHE A 227 -11.29 5.72 -12.79
C PHE A 227 -12.18 6.60 -13.68
N VAL A 228 -12.62 7.72 -13.13
CA VAL A 228 -13.56 8.66 -13.74
C VAL A 228 -12.85 10.00 -13.91
N ALA A 229 -13.06 10.65 -15.04
CA ALA A 229 -12.54 11.98 -15.30
C ALA A 229 -13.06 12.99 -14.26
N PRO A 230 -12.25 13.97 -13.83
CA PRO A 230 -12.67 14.96 -12.82
C PRO A 230 -13.80 15.87 -13.30
N GLU A 231 -14.02 16.00 -14.61
CA GLU A 231 -15.08 16.80 -15.23
C GLU A 231 -16.47 16.15 -15.14
N ILE A 232 -16.56 14.88 -14.75
CA ILE A 232 -17.80 14.13 -14.63
C ILE A 232 -18.26 14.17 -13.17
N ASP A 233 -19.52 14.44 -12.89
CA ASP A 233 -20.00 14.42 -11.51
C ASP A 233 -20.17 12.98 -11.00
N LEU A 234 -19.39 12.57 -9.97
CA LEU A 234 -19.54 11.23 -9.38
C LEU A 234 -20.95 10.97 -8.85
N ASN A 235 -21.71 11.99 -8.45
CA ASN A 235 -23.06 11.82 -7.92
C ASN A 235 -24.07 11.36 -8.99
N THR A 236 -23.77 11.56 -10.28
CA THR A 236 -24.65 11.11 -11.37
C THR A 236 -24.41 9.65 -11.74
N LEU A 237 -23.32 9.06 -11.27
CA LEU A 237 -22.94 7.68 -11.55
C LEU A 237 -23.36 6.73 -10.42
N THR A 238 -23.70 5.49 -10.77
CA THR A 238 -24.12 4.49 -9.79
C THR A 238 -22.96 3.55 -9.43
N ALA A 239 -22.43 3.71 -8.22
CA ALA A 239 -21.53 2.75 -7.59
C ALA A 239 -22.31 1.69 -6.80
N ASP A 240 -21.67 0.56 -6.46
CA ASP A 240 -22.28 -0.45 -5.60
C ASP A 240 -21.24 -1.21 -4.78
N LYS A 241 -21.66 -2.31 -4.14
CA LYS A 241 -20.81 -3.10 -3.22
C LYS A 241 -19.54 -3.65 -3.88
N ASN A 242 -19.56 -3.89 -5.19
CA ASN A 242 -18.46 -4.48 -5.95
C ASN A 242 -17.92 -3.53 -7.02
N LEU A 243 -18.46 -2.31 -7.16
CA LEU A 243 -18.00 -1.30 -8.11
C LEU A 243 -17.65 -0.01 -7.36
N PHE A 244 -16.37 0.33 -7.40
CA PHE A 244 -15.82 1.58 -6.92
C PHE A 244 -15.58 2.52 -8.10
N LEU A 245 -16.10 3.74 -8.00
CA LEU A 245 -15.80 4.81 -8.95
C LEU A 245 -14.80 5.77 -8.32
N VAL A 246 -13.71 6.06 -9.00
CA VAL A 246 -12.57 6.78 -8.44
C VAL A 246 -12.23 8.00 -9.28
N GLN A 247 -12.31 9.17 -8.69
CA GLN A 247 -11.77 10.40 -9.28
C GLN A 247 -10.45 10.77 -8.64
N ARG A 248 -9.49 11.14 -9.48
CA ARG A 248 -8.22 11.70 -9.03
C ARG A 248 -8.37 13.21 -8.88
N CYS A 249 -8.05 13.70 -7.69
CA CYS A 249 -7.82 15.11 -7.41
C CYS A 249 -6.34 15.27 -7.05
N ASN A 250 -5.78 16.48 -7.21
CA ASN A 250 -4.34 16.72 -7.09
C ASN A 250 -3.68 16.04 -5.88
N ASN A 251 -4.34 16.06 -4.71
CA ASN A 251 -3.83 15.46 -3.46
C ASN A 251 -4.82 14.50 -2.78
N ALA A 252 -5.75 13.91 -3.53
CA ALA A 252 -6.78 13.04 -2.95
C ALA A 252 -7.41 12.13 -4.01
N LEU A 253 -8.01 11.04 -3.55
CA LEU A 253 -8.97 10.26 -4.33
C LEU A 253 -10.37 10.50 -3.79
N HIS A 254 -11.31 10.84 -4.67
CA HIS A 254 -12.73 10.79 -4.37
C HIS A 254 -13.24 9.43 -4.82
N VAL A 255 -13.75 8.65 -3.88
CA VAL A 255 -14.15 7.27 -4.11
C VAL A 255 -15.63 7.13 -3.81
N ALA A 256 -16.43 6.81 -4.82
CA ALA A 256 -17.84 6.45 -4.67
C ALA A 256 -17.97 4.93 -4.52
N ASP A 257 -18.68 4.51 -3.47
CA ASP A 257 -19.07 3.12 -3.20
C ASP A 257 -20.58 3.03 -2.88
N SER A 258 -21.08 1.86 -2.47
CA SER A 258 -22.48 1.67 -2.06
C SER A 258 -22.96 2.54 -0.88
N HIS A 259 -22.03 3.16 -0.14
CA HIS A 259 -22.29 4.00 1.02
C HIS A 259 -22.13 5.50 0.71
N GLY A 260 -21.81 5.86 -0.53
CA GLY A 260 -21.65 7.24 -0.98
C GLY A 260 -20.20 7.59 -1.33
N ILE A 261 -19.93 8.89 -1.46
CA ILE A 261 -18.61 9.42 -1.84
C ILE A 261 -17.77 9.68 -0.60
N ARG A 262 -16.54 9.18 -0.60
CA ARG A 262 -15.55 9.39 0.46
C ARG A 262 -14.30 10.03 -0.13
N VAL A 263 -13.68 10.91 0.65
CA VAL A 263 -12.38 11.50 0.30
C VAL A 263 -11.27 10.70 0.97
N ILE A 264 -10.32 10.23 0.17
CA ILE A 264 -9.07 9.61 0.63
C ILE A 264 -7.96 10.61 0.35
N PRO A 265 -7.64 11.50 1.29
CA PRO A 265 -6.59 12.48 1.08
C PRO A 265 -5.22 11.80 1.11
N ASP A 266 -4.29 12.40 0.39
CA ASP A 266 -2.89 12.27 0.70
C ASP A 266 -2.64 12.77 2.13
N LEU A 267 -1.86 12.02 2.90
CA LEU A 267 -1.41 12.42 4.23
C LEU A 267 0.11 12.39 4.22
N THR A 268 0.76 13.29 4.95
CA THR A 268 2.23 13.38 5.00
C THR A 268 2.87 12.00 5.19
N GLY A 269 3.60 11.55 4.17
CA GLY A 269 4.27 10.24 4.15
C GLY A 269 3.35 9.03 3.88
N GLN A 270 2.13 9.21 3.40
CA GLN A 270 1.32 8.12 2.87
C GLN A 270 0.34 8.61 1.81
N CYS A 271 0.63 8.26 0.56
CA CYS A 271 -0.23 8.64 -0.55
C CYS A 271 -1.59 7.95 -0.52
N CYS A 272 -2.57 8.60 -1.12
CA CYS A 272 -3.96 8.23 -1.26
C CYS A 272 -4.13 6.86 -1.91
N TYR A 273 -3.26 6.48 -2.86
CA TYR A 273 -3.24 5.16 -3.49
C TYR A 273 -2.97 4.04 -2.47
N THR A 274 -1.96 4.19 -1.62
CA THR A 274 -1.65 3.18 -0.57
C THR A 274 -2.79 3.03 0.41
N ARG A 275 -3.43 4.16 0.78
CA ARG A 275 -4.61 4.15 1.67
C ARG A 275 -5.81 3.51 1.00
N PHE A 276 -6.04 3.80 -0.27
CA PHE A 276 -7.11 3.21 -1.06
C PHE A 276 -6.91 1.70 -1.23
N CYS A 277 -5.69 1.24 -1.55
CA CYS A 277 -5.37 -0.19 -1.59
C CYS A 277 -5.68 -0.89 -0.25
N SER A 278 -5.37 -0.25 0.88
CA SER A 278 -5.70 -0.80 2.21
C SER A 278 -7.22 -1.02 2.40
N GLN A 279 -8.05 -0.15 1.83
CA GLN A 279 -9.51 -0.32 1.83
C GLN A 279 -9.93 -1.45 0.88
N LEU A 280 -9.39 -1.50 -0.34
CA LEU A 280 -9.66 -2.56 -1.33
C LEU A 280 -9.34 -3.95 -0.77
N ILE A 281 -8.21 -4.11 -0.09
CA ILE A 281 -7.82 -5.33 0.62
C ILE A 281 -8.88 -5.76 1.63
N THR A 282 -9.37 -4.80 2.43
CA THR A 282 -10.36 -5.08 3.46
C THR A 282 -11.67 -5.57 2.83
N HIS A 283 -12.05 -5.03 1.67
CA HIS A 283 -13.20 -5.50 0.91
C HIS A 283 -12.98 -6.91 0.32
N LEU A 284 -11.85 -7.11 -0.36
CA LEU A 284 -11.49 -8.40 -0.97
C LEU A 284 -11.39 -9.54 0.06
N SER A 285 -10.88 -9.24 1.26
CA SER A 285 -10.75 -10.21 2.35
C SER A 285 -12.06 -10.52 3.10
N ARG A 286 -13.11 -9.72 2.90
CA ARG A 286 -14.47 -9.98 3.40
C ARG A 286 -15.30 -10.77 2.39
N ALA A 287 -15.12 -10.51 1.09
CA ALA A 287 -15.83 -11.21 0.03
C ALA A 287 -15.58 -12.73 0.02
N THR A 288 -14.46 -13.20 0.58
CA THR A 288 -14.14 -14.62 0.75
C THR A 288 -15.05 -15.36 1.72
N HIS A 289 -15.60 -14.71 2.75
CA HIS A 289 -16.47 -15.39 3.72
C HIS A 289 -17.82 -15.85 3.13
N GLY A 290 -18.26 -15.26 2.02
CA GLY A 290 -19.46 -15.73 1.31
C GLY A 290 -19.24 -17.01 0.50
N ARG A 291 -18.00 -17.32 0.09
CA ARG A 291 -17.67 -18.52 -0.70
C ARG A 291 -17.56 -19.79 0.17
N GLU A 292 -17.07 -19.67 1.41
CA GLU A 292 -16.90 -20.83 2.32
C GLU A 292 -18.20 -21.23 3.05
N GLN A 293 -19.23 -20.37 3.08
CA GLN A 293 -20.53 -20.70 3.66
C GLN A 293 -21.51 -21.37 2.68
N GLN A 294 -21.12 -21.51 1.41
CA GLN A 294 -21.94 -22.13 0.36
C GLN A 294 -21.34 -23.43 -0.21
N SER A 295 -20.22 -23.90 0.35
CA SER A 295 -19.58 -25.19 0.02
C SER A 295 -19.79 -26.20 1.13
#